data_AF-A0A059WSS8-F1
#
_entry.id   AF-A0A059WSS8-F1
#
_cell.length_a   1.000
_cell.length_b   1.000
_cell.length_c   1.000
_cell.angle_alpha   90.00
_cell.angle_beta   90.00
_cell.angle_gamma   90.00
#
_symmetry.space_group_name_H-M   'P 1'
#
loop_
_entity.id
_entity.type
_entity.pdbx_description
1 polymer ?
#
loop_
_entity_poly.entity_id
_entity_poly.type
_entity_poly.pdbx_seq_one_letter_code
_entity_poly.pdbx_strand_id
1 'polypeptide(L)'
;DGEGDEYLLLFNSYGAILNGLAHEIELWKPATGQIPDEFRAFLEEEPVRSMGATFCLWKKYGEKEWHAGHPEIALDDPYGDGSADLLFMLDGAPQTYKKWAEEYYETELTAEIPPAIVQQIYQGKPLTTSMVVALNPQLSDWEGLKSELVEIGYPSLVN
;
A
#
# COMPACT_ATOMS: atom_id res chain seq x y z
N ASP A 1 7.33 5.88 0.58
CA ASP A 1 8.52 5.78 -0.31
C ASP A 1 9.86 6.06 0.40
N GLY A 2 9.87 6.29 1.72
CA GLY A 2 11.09 6.68 2.43
C GLY A 2 11.37 8.19 2.42
N GLU A 3 10.51 8.98 1.77
CA GLU A 3 10.62 10.44 1.65
C GLU A 3 9.50 11.19 2.42
N GLY A 4 8.71 10.45 3.20
CA GLY A 4 7.66 11.01 4.08
C GLY A 4 6.25 10.62 3.66
N ASP A 5 6.07 10.03 2.48
CA ASP A 5 4.77 9.56 2.02
C ASP A 5 4.43 8.19 2.61
N GLU A 6 3.29 8.14 3.30
CA GLU A 6 2.85 6.96 4.03
C GLU A 6 1.33 6.83 4.10
N TYR A 7 0.86 5.60 4.28
CA TYR A 7 -0.54 5.33 4.56
C TYR A 7 -0.70 4.17 5.53
N LEU A 8 -1.80 4.20 6.28
CA LEU A 8 -2.23 3.16 7.19
C LEU A 8 -3.62 2.69 6.78
N LEU A 9 -3.83 1.38 6.73
CA LEU A 9 -5.08 0.75 6.31
C LEU A 9 -5.58 -0.19 7.41
N LEU A 10 -6.81 0.04 7.88
CA LEU A 10 -7.50 -0.83 8.81
C LEU A 10 -8.62 -1.59 8.09
N PHE A 11 -8.68 -2.90 8.31
CA PHE A 11 -9.86 -3.72 8.03
C PHE A 11 -10.54 -4.08 9.36
N ASN A 12 -11.83 -3.82 9.48
CA ASN A 12 -12.64 -4.17 10.65
C ASN A 12 -13.95 -4.85 10.23
N SER A 13 -14.85 -5.13 11.17
CA SER A 13 -16.12 -5.81 10.88
C SER A 13 -17.09 -5.02 9.98
N TYR A 14 -16.85 -3.73 9.77
CA TYR A 14 -17.71 -2.83 8.98
C TYR A 14 -17.17 -2.58 7.57
N GLY A 15 -15.87 -2.74 7.36
CA GLY A 15 -15.22 -2.52 6.07
C GLY A 15 -13.76 -2.14 6.23
N ALA A 16 -13.32 -1.16 5.44
CA ALA A 16 -11.95 -0.67 5.46
C ALA A 16 -11.89 0.87 5.53
N ILE A 17 -10.86 1.38 6.19
CA ILE A 17 -10.48 2.80 6.21
C ILE A 17 -8.97 2.94 6.00
N LEU A 18 -8.58 3.92 5.19
CA LEU A 18 -7.21 4.28 4.87
C LEU A 18 -6.98 5.73 5.28
N ASN A 19 -5.92 5.97 6.03
CA ASN A 19 -5.39 7.30 6.33
C ASN A 19 -4.09 7.48 5.55
N GLY A 20 -4.00 8.48 4.68
CA GLY A 20 -2.83 8.72 3.83
C GLY A 20 -2.27 10.11 4.01
N LEU A 21 -0.94 10.21 3.99
CA LEU A 21 -0.18 11.44 4.08
C LEU A 21 0.77 11.49 2.88
N ALA A 22 0.54 12.44 1.99
CA ALA A 22 1.51 12.90 1.00
C ALA A 22 2.24 14.09 1.61
N HIS A 23 3.49 13.91 2.03
CA HIS A 23 4.23 14.85 2.88
C HIS A 23 4.40 16.23 2.24
N GLU A 24 4.49 16.31 0.91
CA GLU A 24 4.65 17.58 0.19
C GLU A 24 3.33 18.35 -0.01
N ILE A 25 2.20 17.81 0.42
CA ILE A 25 0.88 18.42 0.21
C ILE A 25 0.40 19.14 1.48
N GLU A 26 0.20 20.45 1.35
CA GLU A 26 -0.44 21.27 2.36
C GLU A 26 -1.93 21.41 2.08
N LEU A 27 -2.76 20.88 2.98
CA LEU A 27 -4.21 21.05 2.87
C LEU A 27 -4.72 22.32 3.54
N TRP A 28 -5.76 22.90 2.95
CA TRP A 28 -6.52 24.00 3.54
C TRP A 28 -7.49 23.56 4.66
N LYS A 29 -7.68 22.24 4.85
CA LYS A 29 -8.49 21.63 5.92
C LYS A 29 -8.11 20.16 6.14
N PRO A 30 -8.52 19.52 7.25
CA PRO A 30 -8.28 18.09 7.46
C PRO A 30 -9.03 17.22 6.43
N ALA A 31 -8.41 16.13 5.97
CA ALA A 31 -9.03 15.17 5.04
C ALA A 31 -10.06 14.21 5.68
N THR A 32 -10.23 14.27 7.00
CA THR A 32 -10.90 13.26 7.83
C THR A 32 -12.33 13.63 8.29
N GLY A 33 -13.01 14.56 7.64
CA GLY A 33 -14.28 15.09 8.19
C GLY A 33 -15.56 14.31 7.89
N GLN A 34 -15.72 13.67 6.72
CA GLN A 34 -16.90 12.85 6.39
C GLN A 34 -16.62 11.35 6.55
N ILE A 35 -16.30 10.96 7.79
CA ILE A 35 -15.97 9.58 8.13
C ILE A 35 -17.09 8.95 8.98
N PRO A 36 -17.57 7.75 8.63
CA PRO A 36 -18.54 7.02 9.44
C PRO A 36 -18.03 6.74 10.86
N ASP A 37 -18.95 6.74 11.83
CA ASP A 37 -18.61 6.56 13.26
C ASP A 37 -17.88 5.25 13.53
N GLU A 38 -18.15 4.21 12.73
CA GLU A 38 -17.52 2.89 12.84
C GLU A 38 -16.01 2.89 12.56
N PHE A 39 -15.48 3.96 11.96
CA PHE A 39 -14.07 4.12 11.66
C PHE A 39 -13.37 5.23 12.46
N ARG A 40 -14.09 5.99 13.29
CA ARG A 40 -13.50 7.14 14.01
C ARG A 40 -12.37 6.73 14.95
N ALA A 41 -12.51 5.60 15.64
CA ALA A 41 -11.49 5.10 16.56
C ALA A 41 -10.12 4.95 15.88
N PHE A 42 -10.10 4.52 14.62
CA PHE A 42 -8.86 4.38 13.85
C PHE A 42 -8.09 5.70 13.72
N LEU A 43 -8.79 6.82 13.57
CA LEU A 43 -8.19 8.15 13.42
C LEU A 43 -7.69 8.73 14.75
N GLU A 44 -8.15 8.18 15.87
CA GLU A 44 -7.81 8.62 17.22
C GLU A 44 -6.66 7.79 17.84
N GLU A 45 -6.34 6.64 17.24
CA GLU A 45 -5.27 5.76 17.70
C GLU A 45 -3.91 6.13 17.09
N GLU A 46 -2.84 5.80 17.81
CA GLU A 46 -1.47 5.96 17.29
C GLU A 46 -1.10 4.79 16.37
N PRO A 47 -0.34 5.04 15.28
CA PRO A 47 0.29 6.32 14.91
C PRO A 47 -0.61 7.27 14.09
N VAL A 48 -1.82 6.85 13.70
CA VAL A 48 -2.70 7.61 12.79
C VAL A 48 -2.96 9.03 13.27
N ARG A 49 -3.25 9.19 14.57
CA ARG A 49 -3.56 10.49 15.18
C ARG A 49 -2.43 11.52 15.03
N SER A 50 -1.18 11.09 15.11
CA SER A 50 -0.01 11.99 15.05
C SER A 50 0.57 12.14 13.64
N MET A 51 0.30 11.20 12.74
CA MET A 51 0.73 11.21 11.35
C MET A 51 0.12 12.38 10.55
N GLY A 52 -1.16 12.70 10.80
CA GLY A 52 -1.91 13.62 9.95
C GLY A 52 -2.46 12.93 8.70
N ALA A 53 -3.15 13.68 7.84
CA ALA A 53 -3.82 13.11 6.67
C ALA A 53 -4.01 14.15 5.56
N THR A 54 -3.48 13.87 4.38
CA THR A 54 -3.81 14.61 3.15
C THR A 54 -5.00 13.99 2.42
N PHE A 55 -5.25 12.70 2.64
CA PHE A 55 -6.46 12.03 2.17
C PHE A 55 -6.92 10.97 3.17
N CYS A 56 -8.21 10.70 3.18
CA CYS A 56 -8.78 9.62 3.96
C CYS A 56 -9.86 8.93 3.13
N LEU A 57 -9.69 7.63 2.90
CA LEU A 57 -10.58 6.82 2.08
C LEU A 57 -11.24 5.75 2.94
N TRP A 58 -12.52 5.47 2.71
CA TRP A 58 -13.21 4.40 3.42
C TRP A 58 -14.19 3.68 2.50
N LYS A 59 -14.50 2.42 2.85
CA LYS A 59 -15.46 1.61 2.12
C LYS A 59 -16.11 0.62 3.07
N LYS A 60 -17.43 0.64 3.19
CA LYS A 60 -18.15 -0.37 3.97
C LYS A 60 -18.32 -1.66 3.18
N TYR A 61 -18.42 -2.78 3.89
CA TYR A 61 -18.78 -4.04 3.24
C TYR A 61 -20.15 -3.95 2.57
N GLY A 62 -20.25 -4.42 1.32
CA GLY A 62 -21.45 -4.32 0.50
C GLY A 62 -21.51 -3.08 -0.41
N GLU A 63 -20.66 -2.08 -0.17
CA GLU A 63 -20.49 -0.96 -1.09
C GLU A 63 -19.58 -1.34 -2.27
N LYS A 64 -19.81 -0.71 -3.42
CA LYS A 64 -19.00 -0.94 -4.63
C LYS A 64 -17.80 -0.01 -4.69
N GLU A 65 -17.99 1.24 -4.31
CA GLU A 65 -17.02 2.31 -4.46
C GLU A 65 -16.32 2.62 -3.13
N TRP A 66 -15.15 3.27 -3.23
CA TRP A 66 -14.52 3.94 -2.09
C TRP A 66 -15.07 5.36 -1.96
N HIS A 67 -15.12 5.84 -0.73
CA HIS A 67 -15.55 7.19 -0.38
C HIS A 67 -14.38 7.96 0.21
N ALA A 68 -14.28 9.26 -0.10
CA ALA A 68 -13.32 10.15 0.53
C ALA A 68 -13.96 10.87 1.73
N GLY A 69 -13.17 11.10 2.78
CA GLY A 69 -13.58 11.92 3.93
C GLY A 69 -13.87 13.37 3.54
N HIS A 70 -13.22 13.90 2.51
CA HIS A 70 -13.55 15.18 1.89
C HIS A 70 -13.22 15.14 0.40
N PRO A 71 -14.14 14.65 -0.45
CA PRO A 71 -13.88 14.49 -1.89
C PRO A 71 -13.54 15.80 -2.60
N GLU A 72 -14.01 16.93 -2.08
CA GLU A 72 -13.72 18.26 -2.62
C GLU A 72 -12.23 18.65 -2.55
N ILE A 73 -11.45 18.07 -1.63
CA ILE A 73 -10.01 18.38 -1.53
C ILE A 73 -9.27 17.98 -2.80
N ALA A 74 -9.55 16.78 -3.31
CA ALA A 74 -8.94 16.30 -4.55
C ALA A 74 -9.41 17.07 -5.80
N LEU A 75 -10.54 17.78 -5.72
CA LEU A 75 -11.11 18.54 -6.83
C LEU A 75 -10.65 20.00 -6.88
N ASP A 76 -10.29 20.56 -5.73
CA ASP A 76 -9.97 21.99 -5.58
C ASP A 76 -8.47 22.28 -5.80
N ASP A 77 -7.60 21.26 -5.77
CA ASP A 77 -6.16 21.37 -6.05
C ASP A 77 -5.80 20.72 -7.41
N PRO A 78 -5.05 21.39 -8.31
CA PRO A 78 -4.62 20.79 -9.57
C PRO A 78 -3.71 19.55 -9.42
N TYR A 79 -3.04 19.40 -8.28
CA TYR A 79 -2.24 18.23 -7.89
C TYR A 79 -3.03 17.26 -6.99
N GLY A 80 -4.25 17.63 -6.60
CA GLY A 80 -5.14 16.82 -5.78
C GLY A 80 -4.67 16.68 -4.33
N ASP A 81 -5.06 15.57 -3.71
CA ASP A 81 -4.74 15.24 -2.31
C ASP A 81 -3.54 14.29 -2.17
N GLY A 82 -2.87 13.97 -3.28
CA GLY A 82 -1.74 13.03 -3.37
C GLY A 82 -2.15 11.56 -3.38
N SER A 83 -3.44 11.25 -3.23
CA SER A 83 -3.90 9.87 -3.16
C SER A 83 -3.68 9.10 -4.46
N ALA A 84 -3.76 9.77 -5.61
CA ALA A 84 -3.54 9.16 -6.92
C ALA A 84 -2.10 8.70 -7.11
N ASP A 85 -1.13 9.51 -6.69
CA ASP A 85 0.29 9.21 -6.81
C ASP A 85 0.72 8.20 -5.75
N LEU A 86 0.24 8.32 -4.50
CA LEU A 86 0.65 7.39 -3.44
C LEU A 86 0.02 5.99 -3.58
N LEU A 87 -1.20 5.90 -4.11
CA LEU A 87 -1.94 4.63 -4.24
C LEU A 87 -1.90 4.01 -5.65
N PHE A 88 -1.14 4.58 -6.59
CA PHE A 88 -1.19 4.17 -8.01
C PHE A 88 -0.92 2.68 -8.25
N MET A 89 -0.13 2.04 -7.39
CA MET A 89 0.19 0.60 -7.48
C MET A 89 -0.94 -0.32 -7.03
N LEU A 90 -1.98 0.21 -6.38
CA LEU A 90 -3.14 -0.55 -5.91
C LEU A 90 -4.18 -0.79 -7.02
N ASP A 91 -3.72 -0.95 -8.26
CA ASP A 91 -4.56 -1.17 -9.45
C ASP A 91 -4.79 -2.66 -9.78
N GLY A 92 -4.14 -3.57 -9.02
CA GLY A 92 -4.20 -5.00 -9.24
C GLY A 92 -3.42 -5.48 -10.48
N ALA A 93 -2.63 -4.62 -11.13
CA ALA A 93 -1.85 -4.96 -12.30
C ALA A 93 -0.38 -5.28 -11.90
N PRO A 94 0.09 -6.52 -12.14
CA PRO A 94 1.48 -6.90 -11.83
C PRO A 94 2.54 -6.02 -12.53
N GLN A 95 2.20 -5.47 -13.69
CA GLN A 95 3.12 -4.64 -14.47
C GLN A 95 3.36 -3.28 -13.84
N THR A 96 2.35 -2.71 -13.17
CA THR A 96 2.48 -1.43 -12.47
C THR A 96 3.46 -1.56 -11.32
N TYR A 97 3.32 -2.61 -10.50
CA TYR A 97 4.30 -2.92 -9.45
C TYR A 97 5.69 -3.21 -10.00
N LYS A 98 5.82 -4.02 -11.07
CA LYS A 98 7.13 -4.31 -11.69
C LYS A 98 7.85 -3.00 -12.06
N LYS A 99 7.16 -2.10 -12.77
CA LYS A 99 7.73 -0.83 -13.22
C LYS A 99 8.20 -0.01 -12.03
N TRP A 100 7.34 0.16 -11.01
CA TRP A 100 7.71 0.87 -9.79
C TRP A 100 8.92 0.23 -9.09
N ALA A 101 8.92 -1.09 -8.91
CA ALA A 101 10.00 -1.79 -8.21
C ALA A 101 11.33 -1.69 -8.94
N GLU A 102 11.32 -1.65 -10.28
CA GLU A 102 12.53 -1.46 -11.08
C GLU A 102 13.09 -0.04 -10.99
N GLU A 103 12.22 0.97 -10.90
CA GLU A 103 12.60 2.36 -10.69
C GLU A 103 13.10 2.58 -9.25
N TYR A 104 12.44 1.97 -8.27
CA TYR A 104 12.75 2.16 -6.85
C TYR A 104 14.01 1.41 -6.40
N TYR A 105 14.18 0.16 -6.81
CA TYR A 105 15.31 -0.70 -6.44
C TYR A 105 16.42 -0.72 -7.51
N GLU A 106 16.48 0.28 -8.40
CA GLU A 106 17.38 0.30 -9.56
C GLU A 106 18.83 -0.06 -9.18
N THR A 107 19.30 0.40 -8.02
CA THR A 107 20.69 0.19 -7.57
C THR A 107 20.96 -1.18 -6.97
N GLU A 108 19.93 -1.85 -6.48
CA GLU A 108 19.96 -3.14 -5.80
C GLU A 108 19.69 -4.30 -6.76
N LEU A 109 19.01 -4.04 -7.87
CA LEU A 109 18.68 -5.04 -8.87
C LEU A 109 19.91 -5.46 -9.67
N THR A 110 20.23 -6.76 -9.62
CA THR A 110 21.29 -7.34 -10.47
C THR A 110 20.80 -7.70 -11.87
N ALA A 111 19.48 -7.70 -12.10
CA ALA A 111 18.82 -8.00 -13.36
C ALA A 111 17.37 -7.46 -13.35
N GLU A 112 16.74 -7.39 -14.52
CA GLU A 112 15.32 -7.05 -14.67
C GLU A 112 14.42 -8.05 -13.90
N ILE A 113 13.34 -7.55 -13.30
CA ILE A 113 12.39 -8.37 -12.55
C ILE A 113 11.61 -9.26 -13.53
N PRO A 114 11.60 -10.60 -13.38
CA PRO A 114 10.88 -11.46 -14.32
C PRO A 114 9.35 -11.25 -14.25
N PRO A 115 8.67 -10.79 -15.32
CA PRO A 115 7.24 -10.46 -15.27
C PRO A 115 6.35 -11.64 -14.84
N ALA A 116 6.74 -12.85 -15.25
CA ALA A 116 6.03 -14.07 -14.90
C ALA A 116 6.03 -14.35 -13.39
N ILE A 117 7.10 -13.98 -12.67
CA ILE A 117 7.18 -14.18 -11.23
C ILE A 117 6.25 -13.20 -10.50
N VAL A 118 6.28 -11.92 -10.88
CA VAL A 118 5.37 -10.90 -10.31
C VAL A 118 3.92 -11.29 -10.53
N GLN A 119 3.58 -11.77 -11.73
CA GLN A 119 2.23 -12.27 -12.03
C GLN A 119 1.85 -13.48 -11.16
N GLN A 120 2.76 -14.41 -10.91
CA GLN A 120 2.50 -15.56 -10.04
C GLN A 120 2.24 -15.13 -8.59
N ILE A 121 2.95 -14.10 -8.11
CA ILE A 121 2.75 -13.54 -6.77
C ILE A 121 1.37 -12.89 -6.65
N TYR A 122 0.97 -12.06 -7.63
CA TYR A 122 -0.37 -11.48 -7.68
C TYR A 122 -1.50 -12.53 -7.78
N GLN A 123 -1.19 -13.72 -8.29
CA GLN A 123 -2.13 -14.86 -8.34
C GLN A 123 -2.15 -15.68 -7.04
N GLY A 124 -1.39 -15.29 -6.01
CA GLY A 124 -1.29 -16.00 -4.74
C GLY A 124 -0.66 -17.38 -4.86
N LYS A 125 0.19 -17.61 -5.88
CA LYS A 125 0.91 -18.88 -5.97
C LYS A 125 1.94 -18.99 -4.85
N PRO A 126 2.19 -20.21 -4.31
CA PRO A 126 3.21 -20.40 -3.30
C PRO A 126 4.57 -19.89 -3.77
N LEU A 127 5.23 -19.07 -2.94
CA LEU A 127 6.56 -18.56 -3.22
C LEU A 127 7.56 -19.72 -3.17
N THR A 128 8.41 -19.86 -4.18
CA THR A 128 9.44 -20.91 -4.23
C THR A 128 10.83 -20.33 -4.10
N THR A 129 11.80 -21.13 -3.67
CA THR A 129 13.22 -20.73 -3.62
C THR A 129 13.73 -20.22 -4.97
N SER A 130 13.30 -20.82 -6.09
CA SER A 130 13.69 -20.35 -7.43
C SER A 130 13.11 -18.98 -7.77
N MET A 131 11.90 -18.66 -7.30
CA MET A 131 11.32 -17.33 -7.49
C MET A 131 12.09 -16.29 -6.69
N VAL A 132 12.39 -16.60 -5.42
CA VAL A 132 13.16 -15.72 -4.54
C VAL A 132 14.54 -15.44 -5.11
N VAL A 133 15.28 -16.47 -5.50
CA VAL A 133 16.63 -16.32 -6.09
C VAL A 133 16.58 -15.50 -7.40
N ALA A 134 15.51 -15.61 -8.19
CA ALA A 134 15.36 -14.83 -9.40
C ALA A 134 15.06 -13.34 -9.14
N LEU A 135 14.42 -13.02 -8.01
CA LEU A 135 14.10 -11.63 -7.60
C LEU A 135 15.25 -10.99 -6.81
N ASN A 136 15.86 -11.74 -5.91
CA ASN A 136 16.96 -11.28 -5.05
C ASN A 136 18.02 -12.38 -4.92
N PRO A 137 18.95 -12.47 -5.89
CA PRO A 137 20.02 -13.48 -5.87
C PRO A 137 20.97 -13.36 -4.68
N GLN A 138 20.99 -12.19 -4.01
CA GLN A 138 21.89 -11.89 -2.89
C GLN A 138 21.23 -12.13 -1.52
N LEU A 139 19.99 -12.65 -1.49
CA LEU A 139 19.32 -12.96 -0.23
C LEU A 139 20.14 -13.96 0.58
N SER A 140 20.51 -13.54 1.79
CA SER A 140 21.26 -14.35 2.75
C SER A 140 20.43 -14.79 3.95
N ASP A 141 19.44 -13.99 4.35
CA ASP A 141 18.57 -14.28 5.48
C ASP A 141 17.30 -15.04 5.07
N TRP A 142 17.46 -16.35 4.87
CA TRP A 142 16.36 -17.24 4.50
C TRP A 142 15.38 -17.51 5.64
N GLU A 143 15.84 -17.47 6.89
CA GLU A 143 14.98 -17.68 8.06
C GLU A 143 14.13 -16.44 8.35
N GLY A 144 14.70 -15.23 8.17
CA GLY A 144 13.94 -13.98 8.17
C GLY A 144 12.82 -13.99 7.14
N LEU A 145 13.12 -14.33 5.88
CA LEU A 145 12.10 -14.46 4.84
C LEU A 145 10.99 -15.45 5.21
N LYS A 146 11.34 -16.63 5.75
CA LYS A 146 10.34 -17.62 6.19
C LYS A 146 9.47 -17.08 7.31
N SER A 147 10.05 -16.35 8.27
CA SER A 147 9.32 -15.72 9.37
C SER A 147 8.32 -14.69 8.85
N GLU A 148 8.75 -13.81 7.94
CA GLU A 148 7.87 -12.79 7.34
C GLU A 148 6.73 -13.43 6.55
N LEU A 149 7.01 -14.47 5.75
CA LEU A 149 5.98 -15.20 5.00
C LEU A 149 4.89 -15.79 5.91
N VAL A 150 5.29 -16.30 7.08
CA VAL A 150 4.34 -16.80 8.09
C VAL A 150 3.55 -15.65 8.71
N GLU A 151 4.21 -14.55 9.05
CA GLU A 151 3.59 -13.36 9.66
C GLU A 151 2.51 -12.76 8.76
N ILE A 152 2.80 -12.59 7.47
CA ILE A 152 1.85 -12.04 6.49
C ILE A 152 0.88 -13.11 5.94
N GLY A 153 1.05 -14.37 6.32
CA GLY A 153 0.20 -15.49 5.88
C GLY A 153 0.30 -15.81 4.39
N TYR A 154 1.44 -15.54 3.75
CA TYR A 154 1.62 -15.79 2.32
C TYR A 154 2.06 -17.25 2.07
N PRO A 155 1.47 -17.96 1.07
CA PRO A 155 1.81 -19.36 0.81
C PRO A 155 3.27 -19.53 0.36
N SER A 156 3.98 -20.53 0.89
CA SER A 156 5.41 -20.73 0.61
C SER A 156 5.79 -22.21 0.46
N LEU A 157 6.71 -22.46 -0.46
CA LEU A 157 7.46 -23.71 -0.66
C LEU A 157 8.98 -23.44 -0.56
N VAL A 158 9.36 -22.32 0.06
CA VAL A 158 10.77 -21.96 0.31
C VAL A 158 11.35 -22.93 1.35
N ASN A 159 12.37 -23.67 0.94
CA ASN A 159 13.08 -24.68 1.71
C ASN A 159 14.47 -24.21 2.13
#